data_AF-A0A8S9W079-F1
#
_entry.id   AF-A0A8S9W079-F1
#
_cell.length_a   1.000
_cell.length_b   1.000
_cell.length_c   1.000
_cell.angle_alpha   90.00
_cell.angle_beta   90.00
_cell.angle_gamma   90.00
#
_symmetry.space_group_name_H-M   'P 1'
#
loop_
_entity.id
_entity.type
_entity.pdbx_description
1 polymer ?
#
loop_
_entity_poly.entity_id
_entity_poly.type
_entity_poly.pdbx_seq_one_letter_code
_entity_poly.pdbx_strand_id
1 'polypeptide(L)' 'MEELLEAFPDVGDMLIDGTERPIRRPKDDEKQKENCSGKKKMHTRKNRLVAI' A
#
# COMPACT_ATOMS: atom_id res chain seq x y z
N MET A 1 3.93 -14.93 0.04
CA MET A 1 5.37 -14.84 0.38
C MET A 1 6.13 -15.94 -0.34
N GLU A 2 5.62 -17.18 -0.30
CA GLU A 2 6.18 -18.31 -1.06
C GLU A 2 6.26 -18.04 -2.57
N GLU A 3 5.16 -17.60 -3.23
CA GLU A 3 5.16 -17.23 -4.66
C GLU A 3 6.21 -16.16 -5.04
N LEU A 4 6.57 -15.28 -4.11
CA LEU A 4 7.51 -14.19 -4.39
C LEU A 4 8.96 -14.66 -4.35
N LEU A 5 9.28 -15.58 -3.41
CA LEU A 5 10.59 -16.21 -3.31
C LEU A 5 10.84 -17.16 -4.48
N GLU A 6 9.78 -17.82 -4.99
CA GLU A 6 9.86 -18.68 -6.17
C GLU A 6 10.06 -17.87 -7.46
N ALA A 7 9.39 -16.72 -7.60
CA ALA A 7 9.56 -15.84 -8.76
C ALA A 7 10.92 -15.12 -8.80
N PHE A 8 11.56 -14.91 -7.65
CA PHE A 8 12.82 -14.16 -7.53
C PHE A 8 13.80 -14.85 -6.57
N PRO A 9 14.39 -15.99 -6.98
CA PRO A 9 15.22 -16.83 -6.12
C PRO A 9 16.56 -16.18 -5.71
N ASP A 10 17.05 -15.20 -6.48
CA ASP A 10 18.33 -14.53 -6.25
C ASP A 10 18.21 -13.20 -5.47
N VAL A 11 17.01 -12.85 -5.00
CA VAL A 11 16.80 -11.65 -4.18
C VAL A 11 17.34 -11.91 -2.78
N GLY A 12 18.52 -11.37 -2.48
CA GLY A 12 19.14 -11.47 -1.16
C GLY A 12 18.36 -10.71 -0.10
N ASP A 13 18.37 -9.37 -0.18
CA ASP A 13 17.63 -8.50 0.75
C ASP A 13 16.54 -7.74 0.00
N MET A 14 15.28 -7.91 0.42
CA MET A 14 14.14 -7.20 -0.15
C MET A 14 13.56 -6.21 0.87
N LEU A 15 13.56 -4.92 0.54
CA LEU A 15 12.95 -3.90 1.40
C LEU A 15 11.49 -3.69 1.01
N ILE A 16 10.58 -3.98 1.95
CA ILE A 16 9.14 -3.70 1.78
C ILE A 16 8.78 -2.49 2.64
N ASP A 17 8.33 -1.41 2.00
CA ASP A 17 7.84 -0.22 2.70
C ASP A 17 6.35 0.04 2.42
N GLY A 18 5.64 0.51 3.46
CA GLY A 18 4.24 0.85 3.41
C GLY A 18 4.05 2.36 3.33
N THR A 19 3.60 2.86 2.18
CA THR A 19 3.35 4.29 1.96
C THR A 19 1.87 4.58 1.83
N GLU A 20 1.46 5.82 2.12
CA GLU A 20 0.10 6.31 1.92
C GLU A 20 0.12 7.56 1.05
N ARG A 21 -0.61 7.53 -0.08
CA ARG A 21 -0.73 8.66 -1.01
C ARG A 21 -2.11 9.32 -0.89
N PRO A 22 -2.19 10.66 -0.77
CA PRO A 22 -3.46 11.37 -0.70
C PRO A 22 -4.25 11.18 -2.00
N ILE A 23 -5.57 11.05 -1.86
CA ILE A 23 -6.50 10.96 -2.99
C ILE A 23 -7.65 11.95 -2.80
N ARG A 24 -8.38 12.25 -3.89
CA ARG A 24 -9.64 12.99 -3.78
C ARG A 24 -10.68 12.16 -3.04
N ARG A 25 -11.57 12.82 -2.30
CA ARG A 25 -12.63 12.15 -1.56
C ARG A 25 -13.52 11.34 -2.52
N PRO A 26 -13.63 10.00 -2.37
CA PRO A 26 -14.57 9.22 -3.16
C PRO A 26 -16.01 9.69 -2.89
N LYS A 27 -16.89 9.56 -3.89
CA LYS A 27 -18.31 9.88 -3.72
C LYS A 27 -19.10 8.75 -3.08
N ASP A 28 -18.67 7.51 -3.32
CA ASP A 28 -19.26 6.31 -2.73
C ASP A 28 -18.90 6.21 -1.25
N ASP A 29 -19.90 6.02 -0.39
CA ASP A 29 -19.73 6.10 1.07
C ASP A 29 -18.91 4.93 1.63
N GLU A 30 -19.04 3.73 1.06
CA GLU A 30 -18.23 2.58 1.46
C GLU A 30 -16.76 2.83 1.12
N LYS A 31 -16.47 3.33 -0.09
CA LYS A 31 -15.11 3.72 -0.49
C LYS A 31 -14.55 4.87 0.34
N GLN A 32 -15.37 5.79 0.84
CA GLN A 32 -14.89 6.85 1.74
C GLN A 32 -14.38 6.26 3.05
N LYS A 33 -15.13 5.32 3.65
CA LYS A 33 -14.73 4.64 4.90
C LYS A 33 -13.43 3.85 4.70
N GLU A 34 -13.33 3.08 3.61
CA GLU A 34 -12.15 2.28 3.28
C GLU A 34 -10.87 3.12 3.11
N ASN A 35 -10.99 4.29 2.49
CA ASN A 35 -9.83 5.14 2.18
C ASN A 35 -9.53 6.18 3.27
N CYS A 36 -10.33 6.26 4.35
CA CYS A 36 -10.09 7.23 5.41
C CYS A 36 -8.89 6.83 6.27
N SER A 37 -7.80 7.62 6.23
CA SER A 37 -6.64 7.42 7.11
C SER A 37 -6.82 8.19 8.42
N GLY A 38 -7.01 7.45 9.51
CA GLY A 38 -7.16 8.02 10.85
C GLY A 38 -5.90 8.73 11.36
N LYS A 39 -4.71 8.28 10.94
CA LYS A 39 -3.42 8.87 11.30
C LYS A 39 -3.17 10.17 10.56
N LYS A 40 -3.40 10.19 9.25
CA LYS A 40 -3.17 11.37 8.40
C LYS A 40 -4.37 12.32 8.34
N LYS A 41 -5.52 11.95 8.92
CA LYS A 41 -6.78 12.71 8.94
C LYS A 41 -7.26 13.14 7.54
N MET A 42 -7.03 12.29 6.53
CA MET A 42 -7.44 12.53 5.14
C MET A 42 -7.69 11.20 4.41
N HIS A 43 -8.23 11.27 3.19
CA HIS A 43 -8.41 10.07 2.37
C HIS A 43 -7.13 9.73 1.61
N THR A 44 -6.64 8.52 1.79
CA THR A 44 -5.38 8.06 1.22
C THR A 44 -5.52 6.66 0.64
N ARG A 45 -4.75 6.40 -0.40
CA ARG A 45 -4.54 5.05 -0.91
C ARG A 45 -3.24 4.48 -0.33
N LYS A 46 -3.32 3.27 0.22
CA LYS A 46 -2.14 2.54 0.72
C LYS A 46 -1.40 1.92 -0.46
N ASN A 47 -0.08 2.06 -0.45
CA ASN A 47 0.83 1.54 -1.45
C ASN A 47 1.90 0.71 -0.74
N ARG A 48 2.26 -0.42 -1.34
CA ARG A 48 3.41 -1.21 -0.92
C ARG A 48 4.53 -0.96 -1.94
N LEU A 49 5.64 -0.42 -1.48
CA LEU A 49 6.86 -0.29 -2.27
C LEU A 49 7.73 -1.50 -1.98
N VAL A 50 8.34 -2.04 -3.04
CA VAL A 50 9.26 -3.17 -2.98
C VAL A 50 10.52 -2.71 -3.70
N ALA A 51 11.65 -2.76 -3.00
CA ALA A 51 12.98 -2.49 -3.53
C ALA A 51 13.85 -3.73 -3.34
N ILE A 52 14.69 -4.00 -4.34
CA ILE A 52 15.66 -5.10 -4.42
C ILE A 52 17.03 -4.45 -4.60
#